data_AF-A0A6V7XG97-F1
#
_entry.id   AF-A0A6V7XG97-F1
#
_cell.length_a   1.000
_cell.length_b   1.000
_cell.length_c   1.000
_cell.angle_alpha   90.00
_cell.angle_beta   90.00
_cell.angle_gamma   90.00
#
_symmetry.space_group_name_H-M   'P 1'
#
loop_
_entity.id
_entity.type
_entity.pdbx_description
1 polymer ?
#
loop_
_entity_poly.entity_id
_entity_poly.type
_entity_poly.pdbx_seq_one_letter_code
_entity_poly.pdbx_strand_id
1 'polypeptide(L)'
;MGCGKCDSTTCKDCTGNLCNAGDKFTYYCLDNDGRSLKKCENPECFISKDSTAGCGTCDKRNIESSCVDCKDLKCNSKELLAKTIFCYEKLKNGNVKEGKRPCLLKKCFISYDNKLVMFCMTQDFLFCLTKTA
;
A
#
# COMPACT_ATOMS: atom_id res chain seq x y z
N MET A 1 -21.84 25.45 0.78
CA MET A 1 -21.66 24.96 2.16
C MET A 1 -20.17 25.03 2.45
N GLY A 2 -19.76 25.92 3.34
CA GLY A 2 -18.36 26.06 3.75
C GLY A 2 -18.01 25.08 4.87
N CYS A 3 -16.72 24.95 5.19
CA CYS A 3 -16.28 24.03 6.22
C CYS A 3 -16.60 24.49 7.65
N GLY A 4 -16.98 25.76 7.87
CA GLY A 4 -17.41 26.26 9.18
C GLY A 4 -16.29 26.15 10.23
N LYS A 5 -16.50 25.34 11.27
CA LYS A 5 -15.46 24.93 12.23
C LYS A 5 -14.90 23.56 11.80
N CYS A 6 -13.62 23.33 12.06
CA CYS A 6 -13.01 22.04 11.75
C CYS A 6 -13.59 20.92 12.63
N ASP A 7 -14.54 20.16 12.08
CA ASP A 7 -15.17 19.02 12.75
C ASP A 7 -14.47 17.68 12.48
N SER A 8 -13.36 17.71 11.72
CA SER A 8 -12.55 16.52 11.40
C SER A 8 -11.10 16.71 11.82
N THR A 9 -10.45 15.62 12.22
CA THR A 9 -9.02 15.56 12.55
C THR A 9 -8.08 15.92 11.40
N THR A 10 -8.59 15.95 10.16
CA THR A 10 -7.86 16.34 8.95
C THR A 10 -8.02 17.83 8.60
N CYS A 11 -8.93 18.53 9.25
CA CYS A 11 -9.12 19.98 9.11
C CYS A 11 -8.39 20.68 10.26
N LYS A 12 -7.43 21.55 9.92
CA LYS A 12 -6.74 22.39 10.91
C LYS A 12 -7.24 23.81 10.92
N ASP A 13 -7.58 24.34 9.74
CA ASP A 13 -8.02 25.71 9.57
C ASP A 13 -9.08 25.79 8.46
N CYS A 14 -9.98 26.75 8.59
CA CYS A 14 -11.10 26.98 7.69
C CYS A 14 -11.07 28.42 7.20
N THR A 15 -10.85 28.62 5.90
CA THR A 15 -10.88 29.94 5.27
C THR A 15 -12.01 30.00 4.25
N GLY A 16 -13.09 30.68 4.62
CA GLY A 16 -14.31 30.72 3.82
C GLY A 16 -14.91 29.32 3.64
N ASN A 17 -14.89 28.81 2.41
CA ASN A 17 -15.43 27.49 2.08
C ASN A 17 -14.37 26.38 1.95
N LEU A 18 -13.11 26.67 2.26
CA LEU A 18 -11.98 25.75 2.06
C LEU A 18 -11.36 25.35 3.40
N CYS A 19 -11.13 24.03 3.56
CA CYS A 19 -10.30 23.49 4.65
C CYS A 19 -8.83 23.52 4.23
N ASN A 20 -7.96 23.97 5.14
CA ASN A 20 -6.50 24.01 5.01
C ASN A 20 -6.00 24.83 3.81
N ALA A 21 -5.29 25.95 4.06
CA ALA A 21 -4.61 26.70 3.00
C ALA A 21 -3.50 25.85 2.33
N GLY A 22 -3.23 26.12 1.05
CA GLY A 22 -2.47 25.22 0.15
C GLY A 22 -1.06 24.83 0.58
N ASP A 23 -0.41 25.62 1.43
CA ASP A 23 0.91 25.37 2.00
C ASP A 23 0.89 24.54 3.30
N LYS A 24 -0.30 24.30 3.88
CA LYS A 24 -0.50 23.58 5.15
C LYS A 24 -1.12 22.19 4.97
N PHE A 25 -0.97 21.57 3.79
CA PHE A 25 -1.44 20.21 3.60
C PHE A 25 -0.70 19.26 4.53
N THR A 26 -1.48 18.66 5.43
CA THR A 26 -1.01 17.65 6.36
C THR A 26 -1.42 16.30 5.78
N TYR A 27 -0.46 15.40 5.60
CA TYR A 27 -0.74 14.07 5.12
C TYR A 27 -1.24 13.20 6.26
N TYR A 28 -2.18 12.32 5.96
CA TYR A 28 -2.73 11.39 6.93
C TYR A 28 -2.83 10.00 6.29
N CYS A 29 -2.29 9.02 6.98
CA CYS A 29 -2.46 7.60 6.66
C CYS A 29 -3.35 6.95 7.71
N LEU A 30 -3.93 5.80 7.40
CA LEU A 30 -4.53 4.93 8.42
C LEU A 30 -3.44 4.37 9.31
N ASP A 31 -3.70 4.33 10.62
CA ASP A 31 -2.83 3.70 11.61
C ASP A 31 -3.01 2.17 11.59
N ASN A 32 -2.25 1.44 12.41
CA ASN A 32 -2.26 -0.03 12.48
C ASN A 32 -3.65 -0.64 12.74
N ASP A 33 -4.57 0.09 13.38
CA ASP A 33 -5.95 -0.37 13.59
C ASP A 33 -6.80 -0.36 12.30
N GLY A 34 -6.29 0.25 11.22
CA GLY A 34 -6.95 0.43 9.94
C GLY A 34 -8.14 1.40 9.98
N ARG A 35 -8.28 2.19 11.05
CA ARG A 35 -9.42 3.09 11.29
C ARG A 35 -8.98 4.48 11.74
N SER A 36 -8.05 4.55 12.68
CA SER A 36 -7.49 5.78 13.21
C SER A 36 -6.59 6.46 12.19
N LEU A 37 -6.48 7.79 12.30
CA LEU A 37 -5.65 8.59 11.42
C LEU A 37 -4.34 8.93 12.09
N LYS A 38 -3.25 8.65 11.37
CA LYS A 38 -1.89 9.02 11.75
C LYS A 38 -1.43 10.17 10.87
N LYS A 39 -0.97 11.26 11.51
CA LYS A 39 -0.37 12.40 10.83
C LYS A 39 1.01 12.03 10.28
N CYS A 40 1.27 12.39 9.03
CA CYS A 40 2.48 12.07 8.28
C CYS A 40 3.13 13.34 7.71
N GLU A 41 4.46 13.30 7.56
CA GLU A 41 5.24 14.39 6.95
C GLU A 41 5.23 14.33 5.42
N ASN A 42 4.94 13.15 4.85
CA ASN A 42 4.91 12.89 3.41
C ASN A 42 3.59 12.16 3.04
N PRO A 43 3.19 12.18 1.75
CA PRO A 43 1.97 11.52 1.28
C PRO A 43 2.07 10.00 1.18
N GLU A 44 3.25 9.42 1.43
CA GLU A 44 3.45 7.98 1.30
C GLU A 44 2.78 7.28 2.48
N CYS A 45 1.95 6.30 2.17
CA CYS A 45 1.34 5.41 3.14
C CYS A 45 1.60 3.96 2.75
N PHE A 46 1.68 3.10 3.77
CA PHE A 46 1.79 1.66 3.55
C PHE A 46 0.76 0.88 4.37
N ILE A 47 0.43 -0.32 3.89
CA ILE A 47 -0.30 -1.34 4.64
C ILE A 47 0.25 -2.73 4.32
N SER A 48 0.43 -3.57 5.35
CA SER A 48 0.89 -4.94 5.23
C SER A 48 -0.17 -5.96 5.68
N LYS A 49 0.02 -7.23 5.30
CA LYS A 49 -0.81 -8.35 5.77
C LYS A 49 -0.70 -8.64 7.26
N ASP A 50 0.39 -8.23 7.90
CA ASP A 50 0.56 -8.36 9.35
C ASP A 50 -0.25 -7.31 10.12
N SER A 51 -1.15 -6.60 9.44
CA SER A 51 -1.94 -5.50 9.98
C SER A 51 -1.08 -4.34 10.48
N THR A 52 0.14 -4.19 9.95
CA THR A 52 0.92 -2.96 10.12
C THR A 52 0.57 -1.97 9.03
N ALA A 53 0.30 -0.72 9.41
CA ALA A 53 -0.07 0.36 8.51
C ALA A 53 0.41 1.71 9.06
N GLY A 54 0.73 2.64 8.18
CA GLY A 54 1.12 3.99 8.60
C GLY A 54 1.79 4.80 7.52
N CYS A 55 2.54 5.81 7.97
CA CYS A 55 3.30 6.72 7.12
C CYS A 55 4.55 6.05 6.54
N GLY A 56 4.92 6.43 5.32
CA GLY A 56 6.08 5.95 4.60
C GLY A 56 5.75 4.85 3.60
N THR A 57 6.79 4.14 3.17
CA THR A 57 6.69 3.03 2.22
C THR A 57 7.02 1.71 2.90
N CYS A 58 6.53 0.61 2.35
CA CYS A 58 6.95 -0.75 2.62
C CYS A 58 8.48 -0.84 2.68
N ASP A 59 9.02 -1.34 3.78
CA ASP A 59 10.47 -1.53 3.90
C ASP A 59 10.93 -2.56 2.87
N LYS A 60 11.76 -2.12 1.92
CA LYS A 60 12.31 -2.97 0.86
C LYS A 60 13.19 -4.10 1.42
N ARG A 61 13.66 -3.98 2.67
CA ARG A 61 14.47 -4.96 3.39
C ARG A 61 13.64 -5.88 4.28
N ASN A 62 12.41 -5.51 4.62
CA ASN A 62 11.52 -6.36 5.39
C ASN A 62 10.75 -7.26 4.44
N ILE A 63 11.41 -8.35 4.06
CA ILE A 63 10.93 -9.31 3.07
C ILE A 63 10.00 -10.32 3.74
N GLU A 64 9.42 -10.11 4.92
CA GLU A 64 8.65 -11.17 5.59
C GLU A 64 7.16 -11.15 5.25
N SER A 65 6.56 -9.98 4.96
CA SER A 65 5.14 -9.87 4.68
C SER A 65 4.79 -9.02 3.45
N SER A 66 3.66 -9.38 2.84
CA SER A 66 3.08 -8.69 1.69
C SER A 66 2.64 -7.29 2.08
N CYS A 67 3.08 -6.30 1.33
CA CYS A 67 2.88 -4.88 1.65
C CYS A 67 2.55 -4.06 0.39
N VAL A 68 1.70 -3.04 0.56
CA VAL A 68 1.26 -2.15 -0.51
C VAL A 68 1.61 -0.71 -0.16
N ASP A 69 2.32 -0.05 -1.07
CA ASP A 69 2.56 1.39 -1.05
C ASP A 69 1.42 2.11 -1.77
N CYS A 70 1.03 3.26 -1.24
CA CYS A 70 0.11 4.17 -1.91
C CYS A 70 0.41 5.63 -1.57
N LYS A 71 -0.07 6.54 -2.42
CA LYS A 71 0.13 7.98 -2.31
C LYS A 71 -1.21 8.69 -2.33
N ASP A 72 -1.80 8.90 -1.18
CA ASP A 72 -2.97 9.76 -0.98
C ASP A 72 -3.34 9.80 0.52
N LEU A 73 -4.27 10.66 0.90
CA LEU A 73 -4.88 10.65 2.22
C LEU A 73 -5.64 9.33 2.43
N LYS A 74 -5.26 8.57 3.46
CA LYS A 74 -5.96 7.34 3.91
C LYS A 74 -6.04 6.24 2.84
N CYS A 75 -5.13 6.23 1.87
CA CYS A 75 -5.14 5.24 0.79
C CYS A 75 -4.80 3.83 1.25
N ASN A 76 -4.10 3.68 2.38
CA ASN A 76 -3.58 2.42 2.91
C ASN A 76 -4.66 1.59 3.62
N SER A 77 -5.83 1.46 2.99
CA SER A 77 -6.96 0.72 3.52
C SER A 77 -6.77 -0.80 3.38
N LYS A 78 -7.45 -1.57 4.24
CA LYS A 78 -7.50 -3.04 4.10
C LYS A 78 -8.13 -3.48 2.78
N GLU A 79 -9.00 -2.66 2.21
CA GLU A 79 -9.59 -2.89 0.89
C GLU A 79 -8.54 -2.81 -0.22
N LEU A 80 -7.63 -1.83 -0.18
CA LEU A 80 -6.51 -1.74 -1.11
C LEU A 80 -5.66 -3.02 -1.04
N LEU A 81 -5.32 -3.47 0.17
CA LEU A 81 -4.57 -4.71 0.38
C LEU A 81 -5.31 -5.93 -0.18
N ALA A 82 -6.62 -6.04 0.05
CA ALA A 82 -7.44 -7.17 -0.42
C ALA A 82 -7.60 -7.21 -1.95
N LYS A 83 -7.65 -6.03 -2.60
CA LYS A 83 -7.70 -5.91 -4.07
C LYS A 83 -6.33 -6.06 -4.73
N THR A 84 -5.25 -5.95 -3.97
CA THR A 84 -3.89 -6.03 -4.50
C THR A 84 -3.53 -7.48 -4.76
N ILE A 85 -3.12 -7.75 -6.00
CA ILE A 85 -2.63 -9.06 -6.41
C ILE A 85 -1.13 -9.11 -6.12
N PHE A 86 -0.72 -10.12 -5.37
CA PHE A 86 0.68 -10.40 -5.07
C PHE A 86 1.21 -11.50 -5.97
N CYS A 87 2.50 -11.43 -6.27
CA CYS A 87 3.14 -12.37 -7.18
C CYS A 87 3.58 -13.60 -6.38
N TYR A 88 3.35 -14.81 -6.86
CA TYR A 88 3.75 -16.02 -6.15
C TYR A 88 5.10 -16.56 -6.64
N GLU A 89 5.92 -17.11 -5.75
CA GLU A 89 7.23 -17.71 -6.01
C GLU A 89 7.16 -19.23 -5.87
N LYS A 90 7.78 -19.97 -6.80
CA LYS A 90 7.92 -21.43 -6.73
C LYS A 90 9.23 -21.80 -6.03
N LEU A 91 9.13 -22.59 -4.97
CA LEU A 91 10.25 -23.11 -4.20
C LEU A 91 10.86 -24.35 -4.88
N LYS A 92 12.11 -24.69 -4.55
CA LYS A 92 12.84 -25.84 -5.13
C LYS A 92 12.12 -27.19 -4.93
N ASN A 93 11.30 -27.30 -3.89
CA ASN A 93 10.50 -28.48 -3.59
C ASN A 93 9.14 -28.51 -4.34
N GLY A 94 8.89 -27.55 -5.24
CA GLY A 94 7.64 -27.43 -5.99
C GLY A 94 6.53 -26.65 -5.28
N ASN A 95 6.67 -26.33 -4.00
CA ASN A 95 5.69 -25.53 -3.26
C ASN A 95 5.65 -24.09 -3.76
N VAL A 96 4.52 -23.42 -3.56
CA VAL A 96 4.31 -22.04 -3.97
C VAL A 96 4.16 -21.16 -2.72
N LYS A 97 4.84 -20.02 -2.68
CA LYS A 97 4.73 -19.02 -1.61
C LYS A 97 4.29 -17.68 -2.19
N GLU A 98 3.43 -16.95 -1.51
CA GLU A 98 3.12 -15.58 -1.91
C GLU A 98 4.37 -14.70 -1.74
N GLY A 99 4.75 -14.02 -2.80
CA GLY A 99 5.80 -13.00 -2.82
C GLY A 99 5.28 -11.69 -2.26
N LYS A 100 6.20 -10.83 -1.83
CA LYS A 100 5.85 -9.71 -0.94
C LYS A 100 5.47 -8.41 -1.64
N ARG A 101 5.66 -8.34 -2.97
CA ARG A 101 5.37 -7.14 -3.76
C ARG A 101 4.11 -7.29 -4.61
N PRO A 102 3.33 -6.19 -4.74
CA PRO A 102 2.22 -6.13 -5.70
C PRO A 102 2.70 -6.43 -7.11
N CYS A 103 1.90 -7.16 -7.87
CA CYS A 103 2.13 -7.34 -9.31
C CYS A 103 1.72 -6.07 -10.04
N LEU A 104 2.67 -5.15 -10.22
CA LEU A 104 2.46 -3.94 -11.01
C LEU A 104 2.20 -4.34 -12.46
N LEU A 105 1.06 -3.92 -13.02
CA LEU A 105 0.69 -4.14 -14.42
C LEU A 105 0.63 -5.62 -14.85
N LYS A 106 0.28 -6.55 -13.94
CA LYS A 106 0.33 -8.01 -14.16
C LYS A 106 1.73 -8.55 -14.48
N LYS A 107 2.78 -7.82 -14.09
CA LYS A 107 4.17 -8.24 -14.21
C LYS A 107 4.67 -8.68 -12.84
N CYS A 108 5.45 -9.75 -12.83
CA CYS A 108 6.05 -10.28 -11.62
C CYS A 108 7.57 -10.11 -11.69
N PHE A 109 8.21 -9.94 -10.54
CA PHE A 109 9.67 -9.90 -10.46
C PHE A 109 10.14 -11.15 -9.74
N ILE A 110 11.12 -11.85 -10.33
CA ILE A 110 11.81 -12.96 -9.67
C ILE A 110 13.17 -12.44 -9.24
N SER A 111 13.55 -12.71 -7.99
CA SER A 111 14.91 -12.47 -7.51
C SER A 111 15.79 -13.68 -7.84
N TYR A 112 16.83 -13.49 -8.65
CA TYR A 112 17.84 -14.50 -8.96
C TYR A 112 19.22 -13.92 -8.64
N ASP A 113 20.02 -14.59 -7.81
CA ASP A 113 21.34 -14.14 -7.36
C ASP A 113 21.38 -12.67 -6.87
N ASN A 114 20.45 -12.30 -5.98
CA ASN A 114 20.26 -10.94 -5.46
C ASN A 114 20.00 -9.86 -6.52
N LYS A 115 19.66 -10.26 -7.76
CA LYS A 115 19.25 -9.36 -8.84
C LYS A 115 17.75 -9.51 -9.09
N LEU A 116 17.05 -8.39 -9.15
CA LEU A 116 15.64 -8.34 -9.54
C LEU A 116 15.54 -8.50 -11.06
N VAL A 117 14.90 -9.57 -11.52
CA VAL A 117 14.63 -9.83 -12.93
C VAL A 117 13.12 -9.72 -13.18
N MET A 118 12.74 -8.85 -14.11
CA MET A 118 11.34 -8.63 -14.50
C MET A 118 10.89 -9.74 -15.45
N PHE A 119 9.91 -10.53 -15.04
CA PHE A 119 9.23 -11.48 -15.92
C PHE A 119 7.77 -11.03 -16.10
N CYS A 120 7.44 -10.59 -17.32
CA CYS A 120 6.06 -10.77 -17.78
C CYS A 120 5.93 -12.26 -18.07
N MET A 121 4.79 -12.90 -17.77
CA MET A 121 4.13 -13.74 -18.79
C MET A 121 2.84 -14.38 -18.29
N THR A 122 1.86 -14.30 -19.17
CA THR A 122 0.86 -15.34 -19.39
C THR A 122 1.56 -16.64 -19.77
N GLN A 123 1.22 -17.74 -19.07
CA GLN A 123 1.65 -19.12 -19.27
C GLN A 123 2.95 -19.57 -18.52
N ASP A 124 2.68 -20.45 -17.56
CA ASP A 124 3.44 -21.62 -17.10
C ASP A 124 4.57 -21.53 -16.07
N PHE A 125 5.10 -20.36 -15.70
CA PHE A 125 6.16 -20.34 -14.67
C PHE A 125 5.99 -19.36 -13.51
N LEU A 126 5.00 -18.47 -13.53
CA LEU A 126 4.67 -17.61 -12.40
C LEU A 126 3.26 -17.05 -12.57
N PHE A 127 2.37 -17.26 -11.60
CA PHE A 127 0.96 -16.92 -11.72
C PHE A 127 0.58 -15.79 -10.76
N CYS A 128 0.01 -14.70 -11.31
CA CYS A 128 -0.81 -13.76 -10.56
C CYS A 128 -2.14 -14.47 -10.25
N LEU A 129 -2.26 -15.13 -9.10
CA LEU A 129 -3.54 -15.74 -8.72
C LEU A 129 -4.50 -14.61 -8.34
N THR A 130 -5.54 -14.40 -9.15
CA THR A 130 -6.76 -13.76 -8.67
C THR A 130 -7.47 -14.81 -7.83
N LYS A 131 -7.67 -14.56 -6.54
CA LYS A 131 -8.49 -15.44 -5.70
C LYS A 131 -9.93 -15.32 -6.23
N THR A 132 -10.35 -16.21 -7.11
CA THR A 132 -11.77 -16.37 -7.45
C THR A 132 -12.49 -16.94 -6.23
N ALA A 133 -13.70 -16.42 -6.02
CA ALA A 133 -14.56 -16.54 -4.84
C ALA A 133 -14.75 -17.97 -4.30
#